data_AF-A0A0W8GZT5-F1
#
_entry.id   AF-A0A0W8GZT5-F1
#
_cell.length_a   1.000
_cell.length_b   1.000
_cell.length_c   1.000
_cell.angle_alpha   90.00
_cell.angle_beta   90.00
_cell.angle_gamma   90.00
#
_symmetry.space_group_name_H-M   'P 1'
#
loop_
_entity.id
_entity.type
_entity.pdbx_description
1 polymer ?
#
loop_
_entity_poly.entity_id
_entity_poly.type
_entity_poly.pdbx_seq_one_letter_code
_entity_poly.pdbx_strand_id
1 'polypeptide(L)'
;MTTVIETQMLIRRSVNIVFNAFVDPLITTKFWFSQSSGYLEKGAMVDWTWDKYQITHSTHVLQVVENELICIEWGTPKTKVDFVFEKIDSMNTYVIIRNYDIELQGNELIHYVMDATGGFTTVLDGAKAWLEYDIQLNLVEDKFPPFELRSHQ
;
A
#
# COMPACT_ATOMS: atom_id res chain seq x y z
N MET A 1 -8.99 -0.32 -23.46
CA MET A 1 -7.88 -0.10 -22.51
C MET A 1 -8.43 -0.35 -21.12
N THR A 2 -7.75 -1.15 -20.33
CA THR A 2 -8.07 -1.33 -18.90
C THR A 2 -7.39 -0.24 -18.09
N THR A 3 -8.07 0.29 -17.07
CA THR A 3 -7.48 1.32 -16.20
C THR A 3 -6.42 0.68 -15.31
N VAL A 4 -5.23 1.30 -15.29
CA VAL A 4 -4.14 0.94 -14.38
C VAL A 4 -3.70 2.21 -13.69
N ILE A 5 -3.66 2.17 -12.36
CA ILE A 5 -3.10 3.22 -11.51
C ILE A 5 -1.67 2.80 -11.18
N GLU A 6 -0.71 3.70 -11.36
CA GLU A 6 0.70 3.45 -11.03
C GLU A 6 1.23 4.59 -10.16
N THR A 7 1.91 4.23 -9.08
CA THR A 7 2.68 5.15 -8.23
C THR A 7 4.05 4.53 -7.97
N GLN A 8 5.05 5.36 -7.68
CA GLN A 8 6.44 4.89 -7.59
C GLN A 8 7.30 5.73 -6.66
N MET A 9 8.34 5.10 -6.09
CA MET A 9 9.30 5.78 -5.23
C MET A 9 10.66 5.08 -5.24
N LEU A 10 11.73 5.87 -5.33
CA LEU A 10 13.07 5.39 -4.99
C LEU A 10 13.25 5.39 -3.47
N ILE A 11 13.63 4.24 -2.91
CA ILE A 11 13.96 4.08 -1.49
C ILE A 11 15.45 3.70 -1.38
N ARG A 12 16.21 4.47 -0.60
CA ARG A 12 17.67 4.31 -0.40
C ARG A 12 17.99 3.23 0.63
N ARG A 13 17.50 2.03 0.36
CA ARG A 13 17.85 0.77 1.04
C ARG A 13 17.95 -0.37 0.04
N SER A 14 18.66 -1.42 0.42
CA SER A 14 18.76 -2.64 -0.36
C SER A 14 17.39 -3.31 -0.53
N VAL A 15 17.21 -4.02 -1.64
CA VAL A 15 15.91 -4.60 -2.02
C VAL A 15 15.34 -5.54 -0.97
N ASN A 16 16.18 -6.30 -0.26
CA ASN A 16 15.75 -7.18 0.82
C ASN A 16 15.17 -6.43 2.02
N ILE A 17 15.72 -5.27 2.37
CA ILE A 17 15.18 -4.44 3.45
C ILE A 17 13.83 -3.85 3.02
N VAL A 18 13.77 -3.32 1.79
CA VAL A 18 12.56 -2.69 1.27
C VAL A 18 11.44 -3.71 1.10
N PHE A 19 11.72 -4.87 0.49
CA PHE A 19 10.76 -5.95 0.33
C PHE A 19 10.23 -6.46 1.68
N ASN A 20 11.14 -6.75 2.64
CA ASN A 20 10.73 -7.23 3.96
C ASN A 20 9.85 -6.21 4.68
N ALA A 21 10.06 -4.91 4.45
CA ALA A 21 9.25 -3.85 5.05
C ALA A 21 7.78 -3.85 4.63
N PHE A 22 7.43 -4.47 3.49
CA PHE A 22 6.04 -4.65 3.03
C PHE A 22 5.46 -6.03 3.39
N VAL A 23 6.29 -7.00 3.77
CA VAL A 23 5.86 -8.36 4.14
C VAL A 23 5.69 -8.51 5.64
N ASP A 24 6.60 -7.93 6.42
CA ASP A 24 6.65 -8.04 7.88
C ASP A 24 5.73 -6.98 8.53
N PRO A 25 4.67 -7.38 9.25
CA PRO A 25 3.76 -6.45 9.90
C PRO A 25 4.43 -5.64 11.02
N LEU A 26 5.53 -6.12 11.63
CA LEU A 26 6.27 -5.34 12.63
C LEU A 26 6.90 -4.07 12.03
N ILE A 27 7.14 -4.08 10.71
CA ILE A 27 7.70 -2.95 9.96
C ILE A 27 6.60 -2.20 9.21
N THR A 28 5.71 -2.92 8.50
CA THR A 28 4.66 -2.32 7.67
C THR A 28 3.72 -1.42 8.50
N THR A 29 3.49 -1.79 9.77
CA THR A 29 2.65 -1.00 10.69
C THR A 29 3.22 0.36 11.05
N LYS A 30 4.50 0.61 10.74
CA LYS A 30 5.15 1.91 10.99
C LYS A 30 4.79 2.96 9.96
N PHE A 31 4.22 2.58 8.82
CA PHE A 31 3.95 3.53 7.74
C PHE A 31 2.62 3.33 7.00
N TRP A 32 1.89 2.22 7.18
CA TRP A 32 0.67 1.96 6.41
C TRP A 32 -0.61 1.77 7.26
N PHE A 33 -0.67 0.75 8.10
CA PHE A 33 -1.85 0.41 8.92
C PHE A 33 -1.46 0.20 10.38
N SER A 34 -2.42 0.23 11.31
CA SER A 34 -2.12 0.11 12.75
C SER A 34 -1.82 -1.32 13.16
N GLN A 35 -2.51 -2.30 12.56
CA GLN A 35 -2.35 -3.71 12.90
C GLN A 35 -2.50 -4.60 11.67
N SER A 36 -1.90 -5.78 11.73
CA SER A 36 -2.12 -6.84 10.76
C SER A 36 -2.21 -8.20 11.45
N SER A 37 -3.06 -9.09 10.94
CA SER A 37 -3.24 -10.44 11.46
C SER A 37 -2.09 -11.40 11.13
N GLY A 38 -1.14 -11.02 10.26
CA GLY A 38 -0.04 -11.90 9.87
C GLY A 38 0.86 -11.33 8.77
N TYR A 39 1.86 -12.13 8.40
CA TYR A 39 2.78 -11.82 7.30
C TYR A 39 2.09 -11.96 5.96
N LEU A 40 2.61 -11.26 4.94
CA LEU A 40 2.19 -11.49 3.56
C LEU A 40 2.85 -12.76 3.02
N GLU A 41 2.10 -13.87 3.08
CA GLU A 41 2.50 -15.17 2.55
C GLU A 41 1.56 -15.59 1.42
N LYS A 42 2.09 -16.27 0.40
CA LYS A 42 1.29 -16.70 -0.75
C LYS A 42 0.09 -17.55 -0.31
N GLY A 43 -1.11 -17.15 -0.73
CA GLY A 43 -2.38 -17.80 -0.44
C GLY A 43 -2.98 -17.44 0.93
N ALA A 44 -2.33 -16.58 1.71
CA ALA A 44 -2.85 -16.14 2.99
C ALA A 44 -4.00 -15.13 2.84
N MET A 45 -4.92 -15.18 3.79
CA MET A 45 -5.87 -14.10 4.07
C MET A 45 -5.34 -13.32 5.27
N VAL A 46 -5.10 -12.03 5.08
CA VAL A 46 -4.55 -11.14 6.11
C VAL A 46 -5.49 -9.97 6.31
N ASP A 47 -5.85 -9.72 7.56
CA ASP A 47 -6.64 -8.56 7.94
C ASP A 47 -5.71 -7.41 8.30
N TRP A 48 -5.98 -6.23 7.74
CA TRP A 48 -5.32 -4.97 8.09
C TRP A 48 -6.32 -4.06 8.79
N THR A 49 -5.91 -3.50 9.93
CA THR A 49 -6.77 -2.65 10.75
C THR A 49 -6.18 -1.25 10.91
N TRP A 50 -7.04 -0.25 10.78
CA TRP A 50 -6.75 1.14 11.12
C TRP A 50 -7.55 1.52 12.36
N ASP A 51 -6.91 1.46 13.53
CA ASP A 51 -7.59 1.56 14.83
C ASP A 51 -8.34 2.89 14.99
N LYS A 52 -7.74 4.00 14.51
CA LYS A 52 -8.34 5.34 14.53
C LYS A 52 -9.72 5.39 13.85
N TYR A 53 -9.88 4.63 12.77
CA TYR A 53 -11.11 4.61 11.98
C TYR A 53 -12.02 3.43 12.33
N GLN A 54 -11.56 2.50 13.19
CA GLN A 54 -12.26 1.26 13.51
C GLN A 54 -12.64 0.45 12.26
N ILE A 55 -11.76 0.49 11.24
CA ILE A 55 -11.95 -0.20 9.98
C ILE A 55 -10.93 -1.33 9.87
N THR A 56 -11.41 -2.49 9.41
CA THR A 56 -10.58 -3.63 9.06
C THR A 56 -10.90 -4.06 7.63
N HIS A 57 -9.85 -4.35 6.86
CA HIS A 57 -9.95 -4.88 5.50
C HIS A 57 -9.23 -6.22 5.39
N SER A 58 -9.94 -7.24 4.91
CA SER A 58 -9.35 -8.53 4.55
C SER A 58 -8.71 -8.46 3.17
N THR A 59 -7.44 -8.86 3.10
CA THR A 59 -6.60 -8.86 1.92
C THR A 59 -6.19 -10.29 1.58
N HIS A 60 -6.35 -10.69 0.33
CA HIS A 60 -5.92 -12.00 -0.16
C HIS A 60 -4.56 -11.86 -0.85
N VAL A 61 -3.55 -12.58 -0.37
CA VAL A 61 -2.21 -12.57 -0.96
C VAL A 61 -2.13 -13.59 -2.09
N LEU A 62 -2.10 -13.11 -3.32
CA LEU A 62 -2.13 -13.97 -4.52
C LEU A 62 -0.75 -14.57 -4.83
N GLN A 63 0.30 -13.76 -4.71
CA GLN A 63 1.65 -14.16 -5.06
C GLN A 63 2.68 -13.36 -4.26
N VAL A 64 3.76 -14.03 -3.88
CA VAL A 64 4.94 -13.42 -3.29
C VAL A 64 6.15 -14.03 -3.99
N VAL A 65 6.96 -13.20 -4.64
CA VAL A 65 8.26 -13.55 -5.22
C VAL A 65 9.28 -12.71 -4.47
N GLU A 66 10.15 -13.39 -3.72
CA GLU A 66 11.08 -12.75 -2.81
C GLU A 66 11.90 -11.67 -3.51
N ASN A 67 11.93 -10.46 -2.94
CA ASN A 67 12.65 -9.29 -3.45
C ASN A 67 12.22 -8.78 -4.83
N GLU A 68 11.10 -9.25 -5.38
CA GLU A 68 10.67 -8.90 -6.74
C GLU A 68 9.21 -8.44 -6.79
N LEU A 69 8.30 -9.19 -6.17
CA LEU A 69 6.85 -8.97 -6.33
C LEU A 69 6.06 -9.38 -5.10
N ILE A 70 5.11 -8.54 -4.70
CA ILE A 70 3.98 -8.92 -3.85
C ILE A 70 2.71 -8.59 -4.64
N CYS A 71 1.83 -9.56 -4.85
CA CYS A 71 0.55 -9.38 -5.51
C CYS A 71 -0.57 -9.69 -4.51
N ILE A 72 -1.49 -8.75 -4.33
CA ILE A 72 -2.65 -8.89 -3.46
C ILE A 72 -3.94 -8.59 -4.22
N GLU A 73 -5.04 -9.12 -3.71
CA GLU A 73 -6.39 -8.71 -4.05
C GLU A 73 -7.06 -8.10 -2.81
N TRP A 74 -7.58 -6.88 -2.94
CA TRP A 74 -8.15 -6.14 -1.82
C TRP A 74 -9.21 -5.13 -2.26
N GLY A 75 -9.92 -4.57 -1.28
CA GLY A 75 -10.89 -3.49 -1.46
C GLY A 75 -12.28 -3.96 -1.90
N THR A 76 -13.17 -2.99 -2.02
CA THR A 76 -14.55 -3.15 -2.53
C THR A 76 -14.82 -2.03 -3.54
N PRO A 77 -14.93 -2.31 -4.86
CA PRO A 77 -14.80 -3.63 -5.48
C PRO A 77 -13.39 -4.22 -5.30
N LYS A 78 -13.30 -5.55 -5.39
CA LYS A 78 -12.02 -6.24 -5.32
C LYS A 78 -11.18 -5.88 -6.54
N THR A 79 -9.97 -5.39 -6.29
CA THR A 79 -8.99 -5.04 -7.32
C THR A 79 -7.66 -5.70 -6.98
N LYS A 80 -6.78 -5.84 -7.98
CA LYS A 80 -5.44 -6.35 -7.77
C LYS A 80 -4.46 -5.22 -7.56
N VAL A 81 -3.46 -5.48 -6.72
CA VAL A 81 -2.35 -4.57 -6.48
C VAL A 81 -1.05 -5.34 -6.53
N ASP A 82 -0.14 -4.89 -7.38
CA ASP A 82 1.23 -5.38 -7.44
C ASP A 82 2.16 -4.36 -6.79
N PHE A 83 2.97 -4.81 -5.84
CA PHE A 83 4.14 -4.11 -5.33
C PHE A 83 5.36 -4.73 -6.01
N VAL A 84 5.97 -4.00 -6.93
CA VAL A 84 7.15 -4.43 -7.69
C VAL A 84 8.38 -3.77 -7.09
N PHE A 85 9.42 -4.56 -6.88
CA PHE A 85 10.67 -4.12 -6.25
C PHE A 85 11.83 -4.26 -7.24
N GLU A 86 12.22 -3.14 -7.87
CA GLU A 86 13.32 -3.11 -8.82
C GLU A 86 14.62 -2.72 -8.12
N LYS A 87 15.57 -3.66 -8.05
CA LYS A 87 16.91 -3.38 -7.55
C LYS A 87 17.67 -2.48 -8.53
N ILE A 88 18.00 -1.26 -8.11
CA ILE A 88 18.80 -0.32 -8.90
C ILE A 88 20.29 -0.58 -8.66
N ASP A 89 20.70 -0.70 -7.40
CA ASP A 89 22.06 -1.07 -6.99
C ASP A 89 22.06 -1.78 -5.62
N SER A 90 23.19 -1.82 -4.92
CA SER A 90 23.28 -2.48 -3.60
C SER A 90 22.50 -1.78 -2.49
N MET A 91 22.22 -0.48 -2.62
CA MET A 91 21.61 0.37 -1.59
C MET A 91 20.39 1.15 -2.08
N ASN A 92 19.96 0.96 -3.32
CA ASN A 92 18.83 1.65 -3.90
C ASN A 92 17.83 0.66 -4.53
N THR A 93 16.56 0.82 -4.16
CA THR A 93 15.43 0.04 -4.68
C THR A 93 14.37 0.99 -5.19
N TYR A 94 13.85 0.72 -6.38
CA TYR A 94 12.72 1.45 -6.94
C TYR A 94 11.46 0.62 -6.75
N VAL A 95 10.51 1.15 -5.96
CA VAL A 95 9.24 0.49 -5.66
C VAL A 95 8.18 1.05 -6.58
N ILE A 96 7.44 0.18 -7.25
CA ILE A 96 6.29 0.54 -8.10
C ILE A 96 5.06 -0.16 -7.53
N ILE A 97 3.99 0.60 -7.30
CA ILE A 97 2.69 0.06 -6.91
C ILE A 97 1.75 0.22 -8.10
N ARG A 98 1.22 -0.91 -8.60
CA ARG A 98 0.23 -0.94 -9.69
C ARG A 98 -1.09 -1.45 -9.18
N ASN A 99 -2.17 -0.71 -9.40
CA ASN A 99 -3.53 -1.15 -9.09
C ASN A 99 -4.35 -1.26 -10.37
N TYR A 100 -4.92 -2.44 -10.61
CA TYR A 100 -5.54 -2.84 -11.87
C TYR A 100 -6.70 -3.82 -11.64
N ASP A 101 -7.32 -4.28 -12.73
CA ASP A 101 -8.60 -5.02 -12.71
C ASP A 101 -9.72 -4.20 -12.05
N ILE A 102 -9.77 -2.90 -12.37
CA ILE A 102 -10.73 -1.94 -11.81
C ILE A 102 -12.00 -1.93 -12.67
N GLU A 103 -13.08 -2.53 -12.17
CA GLU A 103 -14.38 -2.62 -12.85
C GLU A 103 -15.33 -1.45 -12.53
N LEU A 104 -14.78 -0.23 -12.45
CA LEU A 104 -15.55 1.00 -12.23
C LEU A 104 -15.61 1.85 -13.51
N GLN A 105 -16.63 2.71 -13.62
CA GLN A 105 -16.82 3.59 -14.78
C GLN A 105 -17.25 5.01 -14.36
N GLY A 106 -17.14 5.95 -15.31
CA GLY A 106 -17.62 7.31 -15.12
C GLY A 106 -17.00 8.01 -13.90
N ASN A 107 -17.84 8.70 -13.13
CA ASN A 107 -17.39 9.44 -11.96
C ASN A 107 -16.82 8.53 -10.86
N GLU A 108 -17.39 7.33 -10.66
CA GLU A 108 -16.90 6.37 -9.66
C GLU A 108 -15.45 5.97 -9.95
N LEU A 109 -15.13 5.73 -11.22
CA LEU A 109 -13.76 5.45 -11.63
C LEU A 109 -12.82 6.64 -11.35
N ILE A 110 -13.27 7.86 -11.66
CA ILE A 110 -12.46 9.07 -11.43
C ILE A 110 -12.15 9.24 -9.93
N HIS A 111 -13.17 9.12 -9.08
CA HIS A 111 -13.00 9.19 -7.63
C HIS A 111 -12.05 8.09 -7.12
N TYR A 112 -12.26 6.85 -7.55
CA TYR A 112 -11.39 5.73 -7.18
C TYR A 112 -9.94 5.96 -7.59
N VAL A 113 -9.70 6.45 -8.81
CA VAL A 113 -8.35 6.76 -9.29
C VAL A 113 -7.69 7.84 -8.43
N MET A 114 -8.40 8.91 -8.10
CA MET A 114 -7.88 9.98 -7.24
C MET A 114 -7.52 9.45 -5.84
N ASP A 115 -8.43 8.68 -5.23
CA ASP A 115 -8.25 8.15 -3.89
C ASP A 115 -7.13 7.11 -3.81
N ALA A 116 -7.11 6.14 -4.73
CA ALA A 116 -6.07 5.10 -4.76
C ALA A 116 -4.68 5.69 -5.09
N THR A 117 -4.59 6.61 -6.05
CA THR A 117 -3.32 7.32 -6.35
C THR A 117 -2.83 8.07 -5.12
N GLY A 118 -3.73 8.81 -4.45
CA GLY A 118 -3.39 9.55 -3.24
C GLY A 118 -2.99 8.64 -2.08
N GLY A 119 -3.70 7.52 -1.89
CA GLY A 119 -3.44 6.55 -0.82
C GLY A 119 -2.10 5.86 -0.98
N PHE A 120 -1.83 5.24 -2.14
CA PHE A 120 -0.58 4.53 -2.38
C PHE A 120 0.65 5.45 -2.41
N THR A 121 0.50 6.70 -2.90
CA THR A 121 1.57 7.70 -2.78
C THR A 121 1.91 7.97 -1.31
N THR A 122 0.90 8.13 -0.45
CA THR A 122 1.10 8.34 0.99
C THR A 122 1.78 7.16 1.68
N VAL A 123 1.47 5.93 1.27
CA VAL A 123 2.17 4.72 1.75
C VAL A 123 3.65 4.75 1.35
N LEU A 124 3.95 5.07 0.10
CA LEU A 124 5.33 5.15 -0.39
C LEU A 124 6.14 6.25 0.31
N ASP A 125 5.54 7.42 0.56
CA ASP A 125 6.17 8.51 1.31
C ASP A 125 6.50 8.09 2.76
N GLY A 126 5.55 7.42 3.42
CA GLY A 126 5.73 6.89 4.77
C GLY A 126 6.82 5.81 4.82
N ALA A 127 6.79 4.86 3.87
CA ALA A 127 7.80 3.80 3.75
C ALA A 127 9.19 4.40 3.54
N LYS A 128 9.32 5.42 2.68
CA LYS A 128 10.58 6.12 2.44
C LYS A 128 11.12 6.78 3.71
N ALA A 129 10.28 7.53 4.42
CA ALA A 129 10.67 8.21 5.66
C ALA A 129 11.13 7.22 6.74
N TRP A 130 10.36 6.14 6.93
CA TRP A 130 10.67 5.11 7.89
C TRP A 130 11.97 4.38 7.53
N LEU A 131 12.09 3.88 6.30
CA LEU A 131 13.22 3.04 5.91
C LEU A 131 14.52 3.81 5.77
N GLU A 132 14.49 5.07 5.33
CA GLU A 132 15.70 5.89 5.17
C GLU A 132 16.16 6.55 6.46
N TYR A 133 15.23 6.92 7.36
CA TYR A 133 15.52 7.80 8.48
C TYR A 133 15.00 7.35 9.85
N ASP A 134 14.27 6.23 9.92
CA ASP A 134 13.63 5.74 11.17
C ASP A 134 12.62 6.75 11.74
N ILE A 135 11.97 7.53 10.85
CA ILE A 135 10.98 8.55 11.21
C ILE A 135 9.59 8.07 10.81
N GLN A 136 8.71 7.90 11.81
CA GLN A 136 7.30 7.64 11.60
C GLN A 136 6.53 8.97 11.48
N LEU A 137 6.12 9.31 10.26
CA LEU A 137 5.44 10.58 9.94
C LEU A 137 3.91 10.56 10.15
N ASN A 138 3.33 9.40 10.49
CA ASN A 138 1.87 9.20 10.67
C ASN A 138 1.01 9.63 9.47
N LEU A 139 1.56 9.61 8.25
CA LEU A 139 0.89 10.18 7.08
C LEU A 139 -0.47 9.54 6.77
N VAL A 140 -0.59 8.21 6.85
CA VAL A 140 -1.87 7.53 6.59
C VAL A 140 -2.91 7.87 7.66
N GLU A 141 -2.48 7.97 8.93
CA GLU A 141 -3.35 8.33 10.05
C GLU A 141 -3.80 9.79 9.97
N ASP A 142 -2.98 10.69 9.43
CA ASP A 142 -3.27 12.13 9.37
C ASP A 142 -3.98 12.54 8.07
N LYS A 143 -3.91 11.71 7.01
CA LYS A 143 -4.50 12.00 5.70
C LYS A 143 -6.04 12.07 5.76
N PHE A 144 -6.69 11.20 6.52
CA PHE A 144 -8.16 11.20 6.59
C PHE A 144 -8.66 11.97 7.82
N PRO A 145 -9.65 12.87 7.63
CA PRO A 145 -10.13 13.73 8.69
C PRO A 145 -10.68 12.92 9.89
N PRO A 146 -10.50 13.40 11.13
CA PRO A 146 -11.03 12.73 12.32
C PRO A 146 -12.54 12.97 12.55
N PHE A 147 -13.21 13.69 11.64
CA PHE A 147 -14.63 14.04 11.72
C PHE A 147 -15.37 13.47 10.52
N GLU A 148 -16.65 13.13 10.71
CA GLU A 148 -17.54 12.72 9.61
C GLU A 148 -17.36 13.67 8.42
N LEU A 149 -17.20 13.09 7.23
CA LEU A 149 -17.20 13.84 5.98
C LEU A 149 -18.45 14.72 6.00
N ARG A 150 -18.25 16.03 6.13
CA ARG A 150 -19.35 16.98 5.94
C ARG A 150 -19.82 16.75 4.51
N SER A 151 -21.02 16.18 4.36
CA SER A 151 -21.71 16.13 3.09
C SER A 151 -21.67 17.53 2.51
N HIS A 152 -21.01 17.68 1.37
CA HIS A 152 -20.94 18.95 0.65
C HIS A 152 -22.38 19.44 0.43
N GLN A 153 -22.74 20.55 1.10
CA GLN A 153 -23.91 21.37 0.76
C GLN A 153 -23.66 22.09 -0.56
#